data_AF-A0A069S1Z3-F1
#
_entry.id   AF-A0A069S1Z3-F1
#
_cell.length_a   1.000
_cell.length_b   1.000
_cell.length_c   1.000
_cell.angle_alpha   90.00
_cell.angle_beta   90.00
_cell.angle_gamma   90.00
#
_symmetry.space_group_name_H-M   'P 1'
#
loop_
_entity.id
_entity.type
_entity.pdbx_description
1 polymer ?
#
loop_
_entity_poly.entity_id
_entity_poly.type
_entity_poly.pdbx_seq_one_letter_code
_entity_poly.pdbx_strand_id
1 'polypeptide(L)'
;FYMRILRATYNRAVDKGVIRQRFPFKHVYTGVEKTVKRAISFKVIRQLKEMDLSHSQSMEFARDMFMFSFYTRGMSFVDMAFLKKTDLNNGMLTYRRKKTGQLLSIRWEKCMQDIVDKYPGNYSTYLLPIIIHIRKDERLQYKNSICLVNRRLKEIGKKLGLVHPLTMYVARHSWASVARGKHIPLSVISEGMGHDSEKTTLIYLAALDTTVIDKANMVVLREFL
;
A
#
# COMPACT_ATOMS: atom_id res chain seq x y z
N PHE A 1 -12.90 -13.13 -5.02
CA PHE A 1 -13.55 -12.41 -3.90
C PHE A 1 -15.06 -12.68 -3.86
N TYR A 2 -15.82 -12.37 -4.92
CA TYR A 2 -17.28 -12.56 -4.99
C TYR A 2 -17.76 -13.99 -4.70
N MET A 3 -17.20 -15.02 -5.36
CA MET A 3 -17.64 -16.41 -5.16
C MET A 3 -17.44 -16.95 -3.74
N ARG A 4 -16.45 -16.43 -3.00
CA ARG A 4 -16.23 -16.83 -1.59
C ARG A 4 -17.30 -16.27 -0.67
N ILE A 5 -17.69 -15.02 -0.88
CA ILE A 5 -18.75 -14.38 -0.09
C ILE A 5 -20.08 -15.06 -0.38
N LEU A 6 -20.38 -15.30 -1.67
CA LEU A 6 -21.61 -15.99 -2.06
C LEU A 6 -21.67 -17.41 -1.49
N ARG A 7 -20.57 -18.18 -1.55
CA ARG A 7 -20.46 -19.50 -0.91
C ARG A 7 -20.69 -19.43 0.60
N ALA A 8 -20.09 -18.45 1.28
CA ALA A 8 -20.26 -18.28 2.72
C ALA A 8 -21.71 -17.93 3.10
N THR A 9 -22.34 -17.01 2.37
CA THR A 9 -23.75 -16.65 2.58
C THR A 9 -24.68 -17.83 2.30
N TYR A 10 -24.44 -18.57 1.22
CA TYR A 10 -25.19 -19.78 0.88
C TYR A 10 -25.08 -20.83 1.99
N ASN A 11 -23.86 -21.12 2.47
CA ASN A 11 -23.65 -22.08 3.55
C ASN A 11 -24.38 -21.66 4.84
N ARG A 12 -24.32 -20.36 5.22
CA ARG A 12 -25.09 -19.87 6.38
C ARG A 12 -26.60 -20.02 6.21
N ALA A 13 -27.13 -19.89 4.99
CA ALA A 13 -28.55 -20.07 4.72
C ALA A 13 -28.95 -21.55 4.82
N VAL A 14 -28.08 -22.46 4.38
CA VAL A 14 -28.22 -23.91 4.59
C VAL A 14 -28.20 -24.25 6.08
N ASP A 15 -27.23 -23.74 6.83
CA ASP A 15 -27.09 -24.01 8.28
C ASP A 15 -28.30 -23.51 9.08
N LYS A 16 -28.93 -22.42 8.63
CA LYS A 16 -30.15 -21.86 9.21
C LYS A 16 -31.44 -22.56 8.73
N GLY A 17 -31.35 -23.57 7.87
CA GLY A 17 -32.50 -24.29 7.32
C GLY A 17 -33.35 -23.49 6.33
N VAL A 18 -32.90 -22.30 5.89
CA VAL A 18 -33.64 -21.45 4.94
C VAL A 18 -33.67 -22.08 3.54
N ILE A 19 -32.60 -22.82 3.20
CA ILE A 19 -32.48 -23.52 1.91
C ILE A 19 -31.85 -24.90 2.11
N ARG A 20 -32.14 -25.83 1.20
CA ARG A 20 -31.50 -27.15 1.17
C ARG A 20 -30.13 -27.09 0.50
N GLN A 21 -29.15 -27.81 1.06
CA GLN A 21 -27.84 -27.99 0.45
C GLN A 21 -27.96 -28.68 -0.93
N ARG A 22 -27.37 -28.06 -1.96
CA ARG A 22 -27.31 -28.56 -3.34
C ARG A 22 -25.90 -28.50 -3.95
N PHE A 23 -24.90 -28.19 -3.14
CA PHE A 23 -23.49 -28.10 -3.50
C PHE A 23 -23.18 -27.23 -4.74
N PRO A 24 -23.78 -26.04 -4.91
CA PRO A 24 -23.61 -25.21 -6.12
C PRO A 24 -22.17 -24.73 -6.36
N PHE A 25 -21.31 -24.79 -5.33
CA PHE A 25 -19.90 -24.40 -5.41
C PHE A 25 -18.94 -25.59 -5.59
N LYS A 26 -19.44 -26.82 -5.76
CA LYS A 26 -18.61 -28.04 -5.88
C LYS A 26 -17.63 -27.97 -7.05
N HIS A 27 -18.04 -27.35 -8.15
CA HIS A 27 -17.27 -27.22 -9.38
C HIS A 27 -16.90 -25.77 -9.72
N VAL A 28 -17.01 -24.86 -8.75
CA VAL A 28 -16.69 -23.43 -8.94
C VAL A 28 -15.42 -23.10 -8.19
N TYR A 29 -14.45 -22.49 -8.85
CA TYR A 29 -13.26 -21.99 -8.18
C TYR A 29 -13.62 -20.85 -7.21
N THR A 30 -13.52 -21.14 -5.93
CA THR A 30 -13.68 -20.16 -4.85
C THR A 30 -12.36 -19.85 -4.15
N GLY A 31 -11.22 -20.14 -4.81
CA GLY A 31 -9.90 -19.88 -4.24
C GLY A 31 -9.52 -18.41 -4.27
N VAL A 32 -8.27 -18.14 -3.91
CA VAL A 32 -7.68 -16.80 -3.93
C VAL A 32 -6.65 -16.78 -5.05
N GLU A 33 -6.88 -15.97 -6.08
CA GLU A 33 -5.83 -15.68 -7.05
C GLU A 33 -4.67 -14.95 -6.37
N LYS A 34 -3.45 -15.32 -6.75
CA LYS A 34 -2.25 -14.65 -6.27
C LYS A 34 -2.21 -13.24 -6.87
N THR A 35 -2.08 -12.23 -6.03
CA THR A 35 -1.84 -10.86 -6.48
C THR A 35 -0.51 -10.80 -7.22
N VAL A 36 -0.52 -10.34 -8.48
CA VAL A 36 0.68 -10.15 -9.30
C VAL A 36 1.65 -9.16 -8.63
N LYS A 37 2.97 -9.32 -8.83
CA LYS A 37 3.99 -8.36 -8.41
C LYS A 37 3.69 -6.99 -9.02
N ARG A 38 3.55 -5.98 -8.16
CA ARG A 38 3.27 -4.59 -8.57
C ARG A 38 4.34 -3.59 -8.15
N ALA A 39 5.43 -4.06 -7.53
CA ALA A 39 6.51 -3.19 -7.07
C ALA A 39 7.23 -2.52 -8.26
N ILE A 40 7.55 -1.24 -8.11
CA ILE A 40 8.44 -0.52 -9.01
C ILE A 40 9.85 -0.43 -8.38
N SER A 41 10.87 -0.32 -9.23
CA SER A 41 12.26 -0.29 -8.77
C SER A 41 12.58 1.01 -8.02
N PHE A 42 13.65 0.97 -7.21
CA PHE A 42 14.14 2.17 -6.52
C PHE A 42 14.47 3.33 -7.49
N LYS A 43 14.97 3.01 -8.70
CA LYS A 43 15.22 3.99 -9.76
C LYS A 43 13.95 4.74 -10.14
N VAL A 44 12.84 4.02 -10.34
CA VAL A 44 11.54 4.63 -10.66
C VAL A 44 11.01 5.45 -9.49
N ILE A 45 11.17 4.98 -8.25
CA ILE A 45 10.79 5.76 -7.04
C ILE A 45 11.55 7.09 -6.99
N ARG A 46 12.85 7.07 -7.30
CA ARG A 46 13.67 8.28 -7.35
C ARG A 46 13.21 9.24 -8.45
N GLN A 47 12.99 8.72 -9.66
CA GLN A 47 12.44 9.51 -10.78
C GLN A 47 11.09 10.12 -10.42
N LEU A 48 10.21 9.35 -9.76
CA LEU A 48 8.91 9.83 -9.32
C LEU A 48 9.07 11.00 -8.33
N LYS A 49 9.98 10.89 -7.35
CA LYS A 49 10.28 11.95 -6.38
C LYS A 49 10.78 13.24 -7.04
N GLU A 50 11.67 13.10 -8.02
CA GLU A 50 12.37 14.21 -8.68
C GLU A 50 11.56 14.80 -9.87
N MET A 51 10.49 14.14 -10.31
CA MET A 51 9.68 14.58 -11.44
C MET A 51 9.00 15.92 -11.16
N ASP A 52 9.24 16.90 -12.02
CA ASP A 52 8.54 18.18 -11.98
C ASP A 52 7.08 18.03 -12.45
N LEU A 53 6.16 18.38 -11.55
CA LEU A 53 4.72 18.33 -11.75
C LEU A 53 4.06 19.67 -11.39
N SER A 54 4.85 20.76 -11.32
CA SER A 54 4.41 22.11 -10.99
C SER A 54 3.25 22.61 -11.87
N HIS A 55 3.21 22.17 -13.12
CA HIS A 55 2.13 22.45 -14.07
C HIS A 55 0.79 21.77 -13.74
N SER A 56 0.74 20.81 -12.80
CA SER A 56 -0.48 20.10 -12.42
C SER A 56 -0.53 19.75 -10.93
N GLN A 57 -1.17 20.61 -10.14
CA GLN A 57 -1.40 20.40 -8.71
C GLN A 57 -1.99 19.02 -8.38
N SER A 58 -2.91 18.51 -9.22
CA SER A 58 -3.52 17.19 -8.97
C SER A 58 -2.57 16.01 -9.21
N MET A 59 -1.64 16.11 -10.16
CA MET A 59 -0.59 15.10 -10.35
C MET A 59 0.44 15.19 -9.25
N GLU A 60 0.80 16.42 -8.88
CA GLU A 60 1.72 16.69 -7.79
C GLU A 60 1.22 16.11 -6.46
N PHE A 61 -0.06 16.35 -6.14
CA PHE A 61 -0.73 15.75 -5.00
C PHE A 61 -0.69 14.22 -5.04
N ALA A 62 -0.96 13.64 -6.21
CA ALA A 62 -0.92 12.19 -6.37
C ALA A 62 0.49 11.61 -6.14
N ARG A 63 1.54 12.26 -6.66
CA ARG A 63 2.95 11.92 -6.40
C ARG A 63 3.24 12.01 -4.91
N ASP A 64 2.89 13.11 -4.26
CA ASP A 64 3.22 13.35 -2.87
C ASP A 64 2.50 12.35 -1.95
N MET A 65 1.23 11.99 -2.23
CA MET A 65 0.53 10.93 -1.50
C MET A 65 1.19 9.56 -1.69
N PHE A 66 1.66 9.27 -2.90
CA PHE A 66 2.42 8.04 -3.15
C PHE A 66 3.73 8.02 -2.35
N MET A 67 4.49 9.12 -2.36
CA MET A 67 5.75 9.24 -1.63
C MET A 67 5.52 9.19 -0.11
N PHE A 68 4.48 9.83 0.40
CA PHE A 68 4.09 9.73 1.80
C PHE A 68 3.81 8.29 2.21
N SER A 69 3.03 7.56 1.41
CA SER A 69 2.77 6.13 1.63
C SER A 69 4.08 5.34 1.66
N PHE A 70 4.99 5.58 0.70
CA PHE A 70 6.28 4.91 0.65
C PHE A 70 7.15 5.21 1.88
N TYR A 71 7.27 6.48 2.29
CA TYR A 71 8.04 6.87 3.48
C TYR A 71 7.48 6.27 4.77
N THR A 72 6.16 6.15 4.86
CA THR A 72 5.45 5.57 6.01
C THR A 72 5.27 4.05 5.89
N ARG A 73 6.28 3.35 5.36
CA ARG A 73 6.34 1.88 5.25
C ARG A 73 5.19 1.27 4.45
N GLY A 74 4.73 1.98 3.43
CA GLY A 74 3.61 1.58 2.59
C GLY A 74 2.24 1.75 3.24
N MET A 75 2.04 2.77 4.08
CA MET A 75 0.76 3.07 4.72
C MET A 75 -0.37 3.09 3.67
N SER A 76 -1.51 2.48 3.98
CA SER A 76 -2.60 2.43 3.00
C SER A 76 -3.27 3.81 2.88
N PHE A 77 -3.82 4.12 1.69
CA PHE A 77 -4.45 5.42 1.46
C PHE A 77 -5.63 5.70 2.40
N VAL A 78 -6.34 4.65 2.88
CA VAL A 78 -7.40 4.83 3.87
C VAL A 78 -6.83 5.16 5.25
N ASP A 79 -5.69 4.62 5.63
CA ASP A 79 -5.06 5.00 6.90
C ASP A 79 -4.56 6.46 6.80
N MET A 80 -3.94 6.83 5.68
CA MET A 80 -3.50 8.20 5.40
C MET A 80 -4.66 9.21 5.44
N ALA A 81 -5.80 8.88 4.82
CA ALA A 81 -6.95 9.77 4.73
C ALA A 81 -7.56 10.11 6.10
N PHE A 82 -7.45 9.19 7.06
CA PHE A 82 -8.02 9.32 8.40
C PHE A 82 -6.96 9.52 9.49
N LEU A 83 -5.71 9.79 9.11
CA LEU A 83 -4.62 10.09 10.01
C LEU A 83 -4.87 11.46 10.65
N LYS A 84 -4.90 11.54 11.98
CA LYS A 84 -5.19 12.77 12.70
C LYS A 84 -3.91 13.53 13.03
N LYS A 85 -4.02 14.84 13.19
CA LYS A 85 -2.90 15.68 13.67
C LYS A 85 -2.38 15.22 15.03
N THR A 86 -3.29 14.77 15.91
CA THR A 86 -2.97 14.21 17.24
C THR A 86 -2.24 12.87 17.21
N ASP A 87 -2.25 12.15 16.08
CA ASP A 87 -1.55 10.88 15.94
C ASP A 87 -0.03 11.08 15.78
N LEU A 88 0.41 12.31 15.46
CA LEU A 88 1.80 12.74 15.42
C LEU A 88 2.13 13.50 16.71
N ASN A 89 3.01 12.92 17.53
CA ASN A 89 3.45 13.52 18.78
C ASN A 89 4.93 13.21 19.04
N ASN A 90 5.71 14.19 19.50
CA ASN A 90 7.12 14.04 19.86
C ASN A 90 7.98 13.30 18.81
N GLY A 91 7.79 13.64 17.52
CA GLY A 91 8.55 13.01 16.42
C GLY A 91 8.17 11.56 16.12
N MET A 92 7.04 11.08 16.64
CA MET A 92 6.51 9.74 16.39
C MET A 92 5.08 9.81 15.86
N LEU A 93 4.83 9.15 14.74
CA LEU A 93 3.49 8.94 14.22
C LEU A 93 2.96 7.58 14.69
N THR A 94 1.89 7.57 15.48
CA THR A 94 1.27 6.35 16.00
C THR A 94 -0.18 6.24 15.55
N TYR A 95 -0.55 5.15 14.88
CA TYR A 95 -1.90 4.97 14.35
C TYR A 95 -2.34 3.51 14.41
N ARG A 96 -3.66 3.29 14.39
CA ARG A 96 -4.25 1.95 14.29
C ARG A 96 -4.69 1.68 12.87
N ARG A 97 -4.13 0.65 12.24
CA ARG A 97 -4.43 0.30 10.85
C ARG A 97 -5.89 -0.09 10.69
N LYS A 98 -6.63 0.54 9.77
CA LYS A 98 -8.07 0.28 9.57
C LYS A 98 -8.39 -1.15 9.15
N LYS A 99 -7.49 -1.81 8.42
CA LYS A 99 -7.73 -3.16 7.90
C LYS A 99 -7.66 -4.25 8.99
N THR A 100 -6.69 -4.14 9.89
CA THR A 100 -6.35 -5.22 10.85
C THR A 100 -6.47 -4.80 12.31
N GLY A 101 -6.60 -3.50 12.59
CA GLY A 101 -6.61 -2.99 13.95
C GLY A 101 -5.24 -2.98 14.63
N GLN A 102 -4.16 -3.34 13.94
CA GLN A 102 -2.81 -3.33 14.52
C GLN A 102 -2.32 -1.91 14.78
N LEU A 103 -1.71 -1.69 15.95
CA LEU A 103 -1.06 -0.43 16.30
C LEU A 103 0.33 -0.39 15.65
N LEU A 104 0.63 0.71 14.97
CA LEU A 104 1.91 0.93 14.31
C LEU A 104 2.48 2.28 14.74
N SER A 105 3.78 2.30 14.99
CA SER A 105 4.54 3.51 15.30
C SER A 105 5.66 3.71 14.28
N ILE A 106 5.72 4.91 13.72
CA ILE A 106 6.64 5.30 12.65
C ILE A 106 7.38 6.56 13.11
N ARG A 107 8.70 6.48 13.19
CA ARG A 107 9.54 7.66 13.43
C ARG A 107 9.28 8.69 12.33
N TRP A 108 8.98 9.91 12.73
CA TRP A 108 8.69 11.00 11.82
C TRP A 108 10.00 11.56 11.25
N GLU A 109 10.03 11.79 9.95
CA GLU A 109 11.23 12.25 9.24
C GLU A 109 10.93 13.54 8.48
N LYS A 110 11.97 14.33 8.21
CA LYS A 110 11.88 15.57 7.43
C LYS A 110 11.10 15.40 6.12
N CYS A 111 11.37 14.34 5.36
CA CYS A 111 10.67 14.10 4.08
C CYS A 111 9.15 13.89 4.21
N MET A 112 8.65 13.47 5.37
CA MET A 112 7.22 13.38 5.65
C MET A 112 6.67 14.76 6.03
N GLN A 113 7.43 15.51 6.83
CA GLN A 113 7.10 16.89 7.21
C GLN A 113 7.04 17.81 5.97
N ASP A 114 8.03 17.73 5.07
CA ASP A 114 8.08 18.52 3.84
C ASP A 114 6.82 18.32 2.98
N ILE A 115 6.24 17.10 2.97
CA ILE A 115 4.98 16.83 2.28
C ILE A 115 3.80 17.46 3.02
N VAL A 116 3.75 17.38 4.34
CA VAL A 116 2.66 17.96 5.14
C VAL A 116 2.66 19.49 5.01
N ASP A 117 3.82 20.13 5.15
CA ASP A 117 3.98 21.59 5.13
C ASP A 117 3.69 22.20 3.77
N LYS A 118 3.87 21.44 2.69
CA LYS A 118 3.56 21.87 1.33
C LYS A 118 2.09 22.21 1.13
N TYR A 119 1.20 21.53 1.84
CA TYR A 119 -0.23 21.76 1.70
C TYR A 119 -0.71 22.70 2.80
N PRO A 120 -1.56 23.70 2.45
CA PRO A 120 -2.05 24.64 3.43
C PRO A 120 -2.77 23.91 4.55
N GLY A 121 -2.51 24.36 5.78
CA GLY A 121 -3.23 23.89 6.95
C GLY A 121 -4.73 24.03 6.73
N ASN A 122 -5.46 22.94 6.89
CA ASN A 122 -6.92 22.97 6.86
C ASN A 122 -7.46 22.94 8.30
N TYR A 123 -8.69 23.42 8.47
CA TYR A 123 -9.40 23.36 9.76
C TYR A 123 -9.81 21.94 10.17
N SER A 124 -9.57 20.92 9.33
CA SER A 124 -9.89 19.54 9.68
C SER A 124 -8.95 19.03 10.78
N THR A 125 -9.40 17.97 11.45
CA THR A 125 -8.63 17.24 12.44
C THR A 125 -7.58 16.31 11.80
N TYR A 126 -7.66 16.10 10.49
CA TYR A 126 -6.78 15.21 9.74
C TYR A 126 -5.47 15.87 9.34
N LEU A 127 -4.40 15.06 9.35
CA LEU A 127 -3.03 15.50 9.08
C LEU A 127 -2.83 15.87 7.61
N LEU A 128 -3.41 15.07 6.71
CA LEU A 128 -3.30 15.26 5.26
C LEU A 128 -4.59 15.88 4.69
N PRO A 129 -4.51 16.69 3.62
CA PRO A 129 -5.66 17.38 3.03
C PRO A 129 -6.49 16.45 2.11
N ILE A 130 -6.77 15.22 2.57
CA ILE A 130 -7.62 14.25 1.85
C ILE A 130 -9.09 14.44 2.23
N ILE A 131 -9.35 14.72 3.51
CA ILE A 131 -10.68 15.00 4.05
C ILE A 131 -10.62 16.42 4.62
N ILE A 132 -11.26 17.37 3.95
CA ILE A 132 -11.11 18.81 4.25
C ILE A 132 -12.43 19.45 4.67
N HIS A 133 -13.56 18.90 4.24
CA HIS A 133 -14.89 19.44 4.56
C HIS A 133 -15.52 18.65 5.71
N ILE A 134 -15.38 19.16 6.93
CA ILE A 134 -15.82 18.50 8.17
C ILE A 134 -17.34 18.24 8.20
N ARG A 135 -18.12 19.09 7.52
CA ARG A 135 -19.59 18.96 7.44
C ARG A 135 -20.08 18.06 6.31
N LYS A 136 -19.18 17.51 5.48
CA LYS A 136 -19.53 16.62 4.36
C LYS A 136 -19.14 15.19 4.69
N ASP A 137 -19.75 14.25 3.97
CA ASP A 137 -19.45 12.83 4.09
C ASP A 137 -17.94 12.55 3.87
N GLU A 138 -17.26 12.13 4.94
CA GLU A 138 -15.84 11.81 4.96
C GLU A 138 -15.50 10.63 4.04
N ARG A 139 -16.39 9.63 3.96
CA ARG A 139 -16.21 8.44 3.13
C ARG A 139 -16.30 8.80 1.66
N LEU A 140 -17.19 9.70 1.27
CA LEU A 140 -17.32 10.21 -0.08
C LEU A 140 -16.07 11.01 -0.48
N GLN A 141 -15.58 11.89 0.39
CA GLN A 141 -14.33 12.62 0.17
C GLN A 141 -13.14 11.68 -0.04
N TYR A 142 -12.97 10.69 0.85
CA TYR A 142 -11.97 9.63 0.71
C TYR A 142 -12.08 8.89 -0.64
N LYS A 143 -13.30 8.45 -1.01
CA LYS A 143 -13.54 7.71 -2.27
C LYS A 143 -13.20 8.56 -3.50
N ASN A 144 -13.60 9.82 -3.50
CA ASN A 144 -13.31 10.73 -4.62
C ASN A 144 -11.80 10.98 -4.73
N SER A 145 -11.14 11.22 -3.60
CA SER A 145 -9.70 11.46 -3.55
C SER A 145 -8.89 10.24 -4.01
N ILE A 146 -9.19 9.03 -3.52
CA ILE A 146 -8.46 7.82 -3.95
C ILE A 146 -8.67 7.52 -5.45
N CYS A 147 -9.86 7.79 -6.00
CA CYS A 147 -10.13 7.66 -7.42
C CYS A 147 -9.29 8.65 -8.24
N LEU A 148 -9.27 9.92 -7.84
CA LEU A 148 -8.49 10.97 -8.51
C LEU A 148 -6.99 10.68 -8.45
N VAL A 149 -6.47 10.39 -7.24
CA VAL A 149 -5.06 10.07 -7.03
C VAL A 149 -4.64 8.88 -7.88
N ASN A 150 -5.40 7.79 -7.90
CA ASN A 150 -5.08 6.64 -8.75
C ASN A 150 -5.17 6.97 -10.25
N ARG A 151 -6.10 7.83 -10.69
CA ARG A 151 -6.15 8.27 -12.08
C ARG A 151 -4.87 9.02 -12.46
N ARG A 152 -4.43 9.96 -11.62
CA ARG A 152 -3.20 10.73 -11.84
C ARG A 152 -1.94 9.88 -11.75
N LEU A 153 -1.88 8.93 -10.80
CA LEU A 153 -0.77 7.99 -10.74
C LEU A 153 -0.66 7.14 -12.00
N LYS A 154 -1.77 6.71 -12.61
CA LYS A 154 -1.74 6.02 -13.90
C LYS A 154 -1.16 6.89 -15.01
N GLU A 155 -1.52 8.17 -15.05
CA GLU A 155 -0.97 9.13 -16.02
C GLU A 155 0.54 9.33 -15.81
N ILE A 156 0.98 9.49 -14.56
CA ILE A 156 2.40 9.59 -14.20
C ILE A 156 3.15 8.30 -14.58
N GLY A 157 2.55 7.13 -14.30
CA GLY A 157 3.13 5.84 -14.64
C GLY A 157 3.34 5.68 -16.15
N LYS A 158 2.41 6.17 -16.98
CA LYS A 158 2.60 6.23 -18.44
C LYS A 158 3.76 7.14 -18.84
N LYS A 159 3.88 8.32 -18.24
CA LYS A 159 5.02 9.25 -18.48
C LYS A 159 6.37 8.63 -18.09
N LEU A 160 6.39 7.75 -17.09
CA LEU A 160 7.57 6.99 -16.66
C LEU A 160 7.82 5.72 -17.49
N GLY A 161 7.01 5.42 -18.51
CA GLY A 161 7.15 4.24 -19.34
C GLY A 161 6.83 2.92 -18.62
N LEU A 162 6.00 2.95 -17.57
CA LEU A 162 5.65 1.74 -16.82
C LEU A 162 4.67 0.88 -17.61
N VAL A 163 5.02 -0.40 -17.76
CA VAL A 163 4.14 -1.42 -18.38
C VAL A 163 2.87 -1.65 -17.55
N HIS A 164 3.01 -1.62 -16.23
CA HIS A 164 1.91 -1.85 -15.30
C HIS A 164 1.41 -0.54 -14.69
N PRO A 165 0.09 -0.38 -14.48
CA PRO A 165 -0.48 0.84 -13.91
C PRO A 165 0.06 1.17 -12.52
N LEU A 166 0.60 2.38 -12.36
CA LEU A 166 0.95 2.92 -11.06
C LEU A 166 -0.32 3.29 -10.28
N THR A 167 -0.43 2.82 -9.04
CA THR A 167 -1.56 3.06 -8.13
C THR A 167 -1.05 3.22 -6.70
N MET A 168 -1.86 3.73 -5.77
CA MET A 168 -1.46 3.87 -4.37
C MET A 168 -1.00 2.55 -3.74
N TYR A 169 -1.56 1.42 -4.17
CA TYR A 169 -1.17 0.11 -3.62
C TYR A 169 0.26 -0.30 -4.02
N VAL A 170 0.78 0.23 -5.13
CA VAL A 170 2.15 -0.01 -5.61
C VAL A 170 3.19 0.52 -4.62
N ALA A 171 2.91 1.62 -3.90
CA ALA A 171 3.83 2.19 -2.92
C ALA A 171 4.22 1.16 -1.84
N ARG A 172 3.24 0.42 -1.33
CA ARG A 172 3.44 -0.63 -0.32
C ARG A 172 4.26 -1.81 -0.82
N HIS A 173 3.98 -2.28 -2.03
CA HIS A 173 4.80 -3.32 -2.68
C HIS A 173 6.23 -2.85 -2.93
N SER A 174 6.39 -1.60 -3.37
CA SER A 174 7.69 -1.03 -3.69
C SER A 174 8.53 -0.84 -2.43
N TRP A 175 7.94 -0.36 -1.32
CA TRP A 175 8.65 -0.24 -0.04
C TRP A 175 9.18 -1.60 0.44
N ALA A 176 8.32 -2.62 0.46
CA ALA A 176 8.72 -3.97 0.87
C ALA A 176 9.84 -4.53 -0.03
N SER A 177 9.69 -4.39 -1.35
CA SER A 177 10.68 -4.85 -2.33
C SER A 177 12.02 -4.11 -2.18
N VAL A 178 12.01 -2.80 -1.95
CA VAL A 178 13.23 -2.00 -1.74
C VAL A 178 13.89 -2.38 -0.41
N ALA A 179 13.12 -2.53 0.66
CA ALA A 179 13.63 -2.98 1.96
C ALA A 179 14.32 -4.34 1.85
N ARG A 180 13.71 -5.29 1.12
CA ARG A 180 14.30 -6.60 0.87
C ARG A 180 15.57 -6.52 0.03
N GLY A 181 15.58 -5.68 -1.01
CA GLY A 181 16.78 -5.40 -1.82
C GLY A 181 17.93 -4.77 -1.02
N LYS A 182 17.64 -4.16 0.13
CA LYS A 182 18.62 -3.67 1.12
C LYS A 182 18.98 -4.70 2.20
N HIS A 183 18.68 -5.98 1.97
CA HIS A 183 18.96 -7.09 2.90
C HIS A 183 18.30 -6.98 4.28
N ILE A 184 17.22 -6.19 4.41
CA ILE A 184 16.45 -6.15 5.66
C ILE A 184 15.77 -7.51 5.88
N PRO A 185 15.82 -8.09 7.09
CA PRO A 185 15.19 -9.37 7.40
C PRO A 185 13.69 -9.37 7.12
N LEU A 186 13.15 -10.52 6.68
CA LEU A 186 11.74 -10.66 6.33
C LEU A 186 10.83 -10.36 7.52
N SER A 187 11.21 -10.81 8.72
CA SER A 187 10.53 -10.54 9.98
C SER A 187 10.36 -9.04 10.23
N VAL A 188 11.45 -8.26 10.11
CA VAL A 188 11.47 -6.80 10.28
C VAL A 188 10.60 -6.11 9.24
N ILE A 189 10.65 -6.54 7.97
CA ILE A 189 9.77 -6.00 6.92
C ILE A 189 8.30 -6.31 7.26
N SER A 190 8.01 -7.53 7.70
CA SER A 190 6.66 -7.98 8.03
C SER A 190 6.05 -7.17 9.18
N GLU A 191 6.82 -7.00 10.26
CA GLU A 191 6.44 -6.21 11.43
C GLU A 191 6.29 -4.73 11.06
N GLY A 192 7.24 -4.16 10.30
CA GLY A 192 7.20 -2.77 9.86
C GLY A 192 5.98 -2.43 9.00
N MET A 193 5.40 -3.42 8.31
CA MET A 193 4.17 -3.28 7.54
C MET A 193 2.91 -3.50 8.38
N GLY A 194 3.01 -4.08 9.58
CA GLY A 194 1.86 -4.52 10.34
C GLY A 194 1.15 -5.70 9.69
N HIS A 195 1.90 -6.77 9.44
CA HIS A 195 1.35 -8.07 9.05
C HIS A 195 1.51 -9.08 10.19
N ASP A 196 0.44 -9.81 10.49
CA ASP A 196 0.42 -10.86 11.53
C ASP A 196 1.22 -12.12 11.14
N SER A 197 1.67 -12.22 9.88
CA SER A 197 2.45 -13.35 9.38
C SER A 197 3.34 -12.96 8.21
N GLU A 198 4.57 -13.48 8.20
CA GLU A 198 5.53 -13.33 7.10
C GLU A 198 5.00 -13.87 5.77
N LYS A 199 4.06 -14.83 5.79
CA LYS A 199 3.41 -15.36 4.57
C LYS A 199 2.71 -14.26 3.78
N THR A 200 2.17 -13.25 4.47
CA THR A 200 1.57 -12.07 3.82
C THR A 200 2.65 -11.21 3.19
N THR A 201 3.81 -11.08 3.84
CA THR A 201 4.97 -10.32 3.37
C THR A 201 5.64 -10.98 2.16
N LEU A 202 5.65 -12.31 2.09
CA LEU A 202 6.10 -13.06 0.90
C LEU A 202 5.32 -12.69 -0.36
N ILE A 203 4.01 -12.39 -0.28
CA ILE A 203 3.23 -11.92 -1.45
C ILE A 203 3.77 -10.59 -2.00
N TYR A 204 4.34 -9.75 -1.14
CA TYR A 204 4.96 -8.49 -1.54
C TYR A 204 6.35 -8.69 -2.15
N LEU A 205 7.00 -9.82 -1.85
CA LEU A 205 8.38 -10.13 -2.20
C LEU A 205 8.51 -11.29 -3.21
N ALA A 206 7.40 -11.91 -3.63
CA ALA A 206 7.35 -13.12 -4.45
C ALA A 206 7.74 -12.85 -5.91
N ALA A 207 9.02 -12.65 -6.10
CA ALA A 207 9.92 -13.41 -6.97
C ALA A 207 11.28 -12.93 -6.47
N LEU A 208 12.11 -13.84 -5.93
CA LEU A 208 13.52 -13.52 -5.74
C LEU A 208 13.99 -12.98 -7.08
N ASP A 209 14.51 -11.75 -7.08
CA ASP A 209 15.19 -11.22 -8.24
C ASP A 209 16.25 -12.28 -8.59
N THR A 210 16.28 -12.76 -9.82
CA THR A 210 17.24 -13.79 -10.25
C THR A 210 18.66 -13.38 -9.88
N THR A 211 18.93 -12.06 -9.88
CA THR A 211 20.18 -11.46 -9.40
C THR A 211 20.53 -11.77 -7.93
N VAL A 212 19.55 -11.95 -7.04
CA VAL A 212 19.77 -12.37 -5.64
C VAL A 212 20.09 -13.86 -5.58
N ILE A 213 19.43 -14.68 -6.40
CA ILE A 213 19.75 -16.10 -6.53
C ILE A 213 21.16 -16.27 -7.10
N ASP A 214 21.52 -15.51 -8.13
CA ASP A 214 22.83 -15.53 -8.75
C ASP A 214 23.92 -15.08 -7.78
N LYS A 215 23.67 -14.03 -6.98
CA LYS A 215 24.59 -13.61 -5.90
C LYS A 215 24.75 -14.68 -4.83
N ALA A 216 23.66 -15.31 -4.40
CA ALA A 216 23.72 -16.40 -3.43
C ALA A 216 24.51 -17.59 -4.00
N ASN A 217 24.28 -17.91 -5.28
CA ASN A 217 25.02 -18.94 -5.99
C ASN A 217 26.52 -18.60 -6.08
N MET A 218 26.89 -17.35 -6.37
CA MET A 218 28.29 -16.90 -6.37
C MET A 218 28.96 -17.03 -5.00
N VAL A 219 28.22 -16.88 -3.90
CA VAL A 219 28.77 -17.12 -2.55
C VAL A 219 29.06 -18.61 -2.36
N VAL A 220 28.16 -19.50 -2.79
CA VAL A 220 28.37 -20.96 -2.73
C VAL A 220 29.53 -21.39 -3.64
N LEU A 221 29.60 -20.84 -4.85
CA LEU A 221 30.62 -21.19 -5.83
C LEU A 221 32.01 -20.67 -5.48
N ARG A 222 32.13 -19.63 -4.65
CA ARG A 222 33.41 -19.08 -4.17
C ARG A 222 34.23 -20.06 -3.33
N GLU A 223 33.62 -21.11 -2.80
CA GLU A 223 34.38 -22.16 -2.10
C GLU A 223 35.02 -23.16 -3.07
N PHE A 224 34.70 -23.07 -4.36
CA PHE A 224 35.18 -23.96 -5.42
C PHE A 224 35.94 -23.23 -6.53
N LEU A 225 36.07 -21.90 -6.44
CA LEU A 225 36.78 -21.01 -7.37
C LEU A 225 37.90 -20.29 -6.62
#